data_AF-A0A414NXF7-F1
#
_entry.id   AF-A0A414NXF7-F1
#
_cell.length_a   1.000
_cell.length_b   1.000
_cell.length_c   1.000
_cell.angle_alpha   90.00
_cell.angle_beta   90.00
_cell.angle_gamma   90.00
#
_symmetry.space_group_name_H-M   'P 1'
#
loop_
_entity.id
_entity.type
_entity.pdbx_description
1 polymer ?
#
loop_
_entity_poly.entity_id
_entity_poly.type
_entity_poly.pdbx_seq_one_letter_code
_entity_poly.pdbx_strand_id
1 'polypeptide(L)'
;MITKELIARINELSRKKRSNGLSEDERIEQQNLREQYLAGIREQVRNMLDQVEIIDTPLGEQRVTHVKEVAFSLRPSHKLH
;
A
#
# COMPACT_ATOMS: atom_id res chain seq x y z
N MET A 1 -6.92 14.60 5.27
CA MET A 1 -5.66 13.89 4.98
C MET A 1 -5.49 12.75 5.98
N ILE A 2 -5.15 11.54 5.51
CA ILE A 2 -4.92 10.38 6.37
C ILE A 2 -3.52 10.49 6.98
N THR A 3 -3.42 10.55 8.31
CA THR A 3 -2.16 10.63 9.03
C THR A 3 -1.82 9.29 9.70
N LYS A 4 -0.54 9.06 9.99
CA LYS A 4 -0.09 7.82 10.64
C LYS A 4 -0.63 7.72 12.07
N GLU A 5 -0.73 8.87 12.73
CA GLU A 5 -1.24 9.02 14.09
C GLU A 5 -2.72 8.62 14.17
N LEU A 6 -3.53 9.02 13.18
CA LEU A 6 -4.93 8.62 13.09
C LEU A 6 -5.09 7.11 12.94
N ILE A 7 -4.29 6.48 12.07
CA ILE A 7 -4.30 5.03 11.89
C ILE A 7 -3.84 4.31 13.17
N ALA A 8 -2.78 4.80 13.80
CA ALA A 8 -2.28 4.26 15.07
C ALA A 8 -3.36 4.28 16.14
N ARG A 9 -4.05 5.41 16.29
CA ARG A 9 -5.13 5.56 17.28
C ARG A 9 -6.31 4.63 17.02
N ILE A 10 -6.74 4.50 15.76
CA ILE A 10 -7.79 3.54 15.37
C ILE A 10 -7.38 2.10 15.74
N ASN A 11 -6.11 1.74 15.55
CA ASN A 11 -5.58 0.42 15.87
C ASN A 11 -5.53 0.19 17.38
N GLU A 12 -5.10 1.17 18.17
CA GLU A 12 -5.13 1.12 19.64
C GLU A 12 -6.54 0.84 20.16
N LEU A 13 -7.52 1.66 19.73
CA LEU A 13 -8.93 1.48 20.11
C LEU A 13 -9.48 0.13 19.64
N SER A 14 -9.08 -0.33 18.46
CA SER A 14 -9.50 -1.64 17.95
C SER A 14 -8.92 -2.80 18.77
N ARG A 15 -7.69 -2.69 19.27
CA ARG A 15 -7.08 -3.67 20.17
C ARG A 15 -7.76 -3.66 21.53
N LYS A 16 -8.00 -2.47 22.10
CA LYS A 16 -8.69 -2.31 23.38
C LYS A 16 -10.10 -2.90 23.35
N LYS A 17 -10.84 -2.65 22.26
CA LYS A 17 -12.17 -3.24 22.01
C LYS A 17 -12.17 -4.77 22.07
N ARG A 18 -11.13 -5.41 21.52
CA ARG A 18 -11.00 -6.87 21.47
C ARG A 18 -10.60 -7.50 22.79
N SER A 19 -9.84 -6.79 23.62
CA SER A 19 -9.35 -7.31 24.89
C SER A 19 -10.33 -7.05 26.04
N ASN A 20 -10.66 -5.77 26.26
CA ASN A 20 -11.32 -5.32 27.49
C ASN A 20 -12.67 -4.62 27.22
N GLY A 21 -13.03 -4.45 25.95
CA GLY A 21 -14.14 -3.60 25.54
C GLY A 21 -13.75 -2.13 25.44
N LEU A 22 -14.68 -1.30 24.94
CA LEU A 22 -14.51 0.15 24.84
C LEU A 22 -15.49 0.84 25.78
N SER A 23 -15.04 1.92 26.41
CA SER A 23 -15.96 2.88 27.02
C SER A 23 -16.81 3.58 25.94
N GLU A 24 -17.92 4.20 26.33
CA GLU A 24 -18.79 4.93 25.40
C GLU A 24 -18.05 6.10 24.74
N ASP A 25 -17.25 6.85 25.50
CA ASP A 25 -16.42 7.93 24.95
C ASP A 25 -15.43 7.41 23.90
N GLU A 26 -14.84 6.24 24.14
CA GLU A 26 -13.89 5.62 23.22
C GLU A 26 -14.56 5.03 21.98
N ARG A 27 -15.82 4.59 22.10
CA ARG A 27 -16.64 4.22 20.95
C ARG A 27 -16.92 5.43 20.07
N ILE A 28 -17.28 6.56 20.67
CA ILE A 28 -17.51 7.82 19.96
C ILE A 28 -16.22 8.28 19.28
N GLU A 29 -15.09 8.25 20.00
CA GLU A 29 -13.77 8.55 19.44
C GLU A 29 -13.44 7.64 18.24
N GLN A 30 -13.61 6.32 18.40
CA GLN A 30 -13.36 5.35 17.34
C GLN A 30 -14.25 5.60 16.11
N GLN A 31 -15.51 5.94 16.31
CA GLN A 31 -16.45 6.24 15.22
C GLN A 31 -16.00 7.49 14.46
N ASN A 32 -15.71 8.59 15.17
CA ASN A 32 -15.25 9.85 14.57
C ASN A 32 -13.95 9.66 13.78
N LEU A 33 -12.98 8.91 14.33
CA LEU A 33 -11.71 8.62 13.64
C LEU A 33 -11.93 7.78 12.37
N ARG A 34 -12.85 6.81 12.39
CA ARG A 34 -13.19 6.00 11.22
C ARG A 34 -13.86 6.83 10.13
N GLU A 35 -14.73 7.76 10.48
CA GLU A 35 -15.36 8.66 9.51
C GLU A 35 -14.33 9.54 8.81
N GLN A 36 -13.39 10.11 9.57
CA GLN A 36 -12.27 10.87 9.01
C GLN A 36 -11.39 10.03 8.09
N TYR A 37 -11.07 8.79 8.48
CA TYR A 37 -10.33 7.86 7.64
C TYR A 37 -11.05 7.57 6.32
N LEU A 38 -12.34 7.24 6.38
CA LEU A 38 -13.14 6.92 5.20
C LEU A 38 -13.35 8.13 4.28
N ALA A 39 -13.45 9.33 4.83
CA ALA A 39 -13.48 10.54 4.03
C ALA A 39 -12.18 10.71 3.24
N GLY A 40 -11.02 10.55 3.91
CA GLY A 40 -9.71 10.64 3.26
C GLY A 40 -9.48 9.55 2.22
N ILE A 41 -9.89 8.30 2.49
CA ILE A 41 -9.77 7.21 1.53
C ILE A 41 -10.64 7.46 0.30
N ARG A 42 -11.88 7.94 0.48
CA ARG A 42 -12.77 8.24 -0.66
C ARG A 42 -12.18 9.30 -1.58
N GLU A 43 -11.56 10.33 -1.02
CA GLU A 43 -10.86 11.36 -1.81
C GLU A 43 -9.65 10.79 -2.55
N GLN A 44 -8.82 10.00 -1.88
CA GLN A 44 -7.66 9.34 -2.52
C GLN A 44 -8.07 8.42 -3.67
N VAL A 45 -9.12 7.62 -3.48
CA VAL A 45 -9.62 6.70 -4.52
C VAL A 45 -10.17 7.48 -5.71
N ARG A 46 -10.92 8.57 -5.49
CA ARG A 46 -11.37 9.44 -6.59
C ARG A 46 -10.20 10.00 -7.39
N ASN A 47 -9.22 10.58 -6.70
CA ASN A 47 -8.03 11.13 -7.35
C ASN A 47 -7.27 10.06 -8.16
N MET A 48 -7.18 8.84 -7.63
CA MET A 48 -6.54 7.73 -8.35
C MET A 48 -7.33 7.33 -9.60
N LEU A 49 -8.67 7.28 -9.53
CA LEU A 49 -9.53 6.98 -10.68
C LEU A 49 -9.47 8.08 -11.76
N ASP A 50 -9.41 9.36 -11.35
CA ASP A 50 -9.28 10.49 -12.28
C ASP A 50 -7.94 10.46 -13.03
N GLN A 51 -6.91 9.83 -12.46
CA GLN A 51 -5.60 9.63 -13.10
C GLN A 51 -5.54 8.39 -14.00
N VAL A 52 -6.56 7.53 -14.01
CA VAL A 52 -6.58 6.36 -14.89
C VAL A 52 -6.86 6.81 -16.32
N GLU A 53 -5.82 6.75 -17.15
CA GLU A 53 -5.93 6.89 -18.60
C GLU A 53 -6.31 5.53 -19.21
N ILE A 54 -7.42 5.47 -19.93
CA ILE A 54 -7.81 4.27 -20.70
C ILE A 54 -7.00 4.28 -21.99
N ILE A 55 -5.95 3.46 -22.04
CA ILE A 55 -5.15 3.29 -23.26
C ILE A 55 -5.79 2.19 -24.12
N ASP A 56 -6.56 2.59 -25.14
CA ASP A 56 -6.96 1.71 -26.25
C ASP A 56 -5.74 1.44 -27.16
N THR A 57 -4.75 0.75 -26.63
CA THR A 57 -3.70 0.15 -27.47
C THR A 57 -4.17 -1.25 -27.85
N PRO A 58 -4.24 -1.60 -29.15
CA PRO A 58 -4.45 -2.99 -29.54
C PRO A 58 -3.36 -3.86 -28.88
N LEU A 59 -3.79 -4.98 -28.30
CA LEU A 59 -2.94 -5.94 -27.59
C LEU A 59 -1.98 -6.62 -28.57
N GLY A 60 -0.93 -5.92 -29.00
CA GLY A 60 -0.06 -6.40 -30.06
C GLY A 60 0.99 -5.39 -30.43
N GLU A 61 2.04 -5.30 -29.61
CA GLU A 61 3.45 -5.06 -29.99
C GLU A 61 4.25 -4.57 -28.76
N GLN A 62 4.32 -5.38 -27.70
CA GLN A 62 5.41 -5.22 -26.75
C GLN A 62 6.67 -5.86 -27.34
N ARG A 63 7.43 -5.08 -28.13
CA ARG A 63 8.81 -5.44 -28.48
C ARG A 63 9.68 -5.32 -27.24
N VAL A 64 9.85 -6.43 -26.52
CA VAL A 64 10.85 -6.54 -25.45
C VAL A 64 12.23 -6.35 -26.07
N THR A 65 12.80 -5.15 -25.95
CA THR A 65 14.21 -4.89 -26.28
C THR A 65 14.90 -4.35 -25.03
N HIS A 66 15.53 -5.28 -24.31
CA HIS A 66 16.80 -5.17 -23.58
C HIS A 66 16.74 -5.99 -22.30
N VAL A 67 17.16 -7.26 -22.40
CA VAL A 67 17.65 -7.99 -21.24
C VAL A 67 19.02 -7.38 -20.90
N LYS A 68 19.08 -6.60 -19.82
CA LYS A 68 20.37 -6.24 -19.20
C LYS A 68 20.89 -7.47 -18.46
N GLU A 69 21.60 -8.35 -19.16
CA GLU A 69 22.50 -9.29 -18.48
C GLU A 69 23.69 -8.50 -17.93
N VAL A 70 23.60 -8.08 -16.67
CA VAL A 70 24.74 -7.55 -15.92
C VAL A 70 25.02 -8.47 -14.74
N ALA A 71 26.02 -9.32 -14.98
CA ALA A 71 27.03 -9.81 -14.06
C ALA A 71 26.60 -10.73 -12.91
N PHE A 72 27.05 -11.99 -13.00
CA PHE A 72 27.82 -12.52 -11.88
C PHE A 72 29.11 -13.14 -12.39
N SER A 73 30.18 -12.38 -12.24
CA SER A 73 31.57 -12.80 -12.27
C SER A 73 31.80 -14.06 -11.46
N LEU A 74 32.11 -15.18 -12.13
CA LEU A 74 32.88 -16.27 -11.56
C LEU A 74 33.94 -16.68 -12.60
N ARG A 75 35.10 -16.03 -12.55
CA ARG A 75 36.36 -16.61 -13.07
C ARG A 75 37.28 -16.89 -11.84
N PRO A 76 38.45 -17.55 -12.01
CA PRO A 76 38.65 -18.97 -12.26
C PRO A 76 39.69 -19.56 -11.27
N SER A 77 39.65 -20.87 -10.98
CA SER A 77 40.79 -21.67 -10.45
C SER A 77 40.29 -23.10 -10.26
N HIS A 78 40.79 -24.12 -10.96
CA HIS A 78 42.08 -24.73 -10.69
C HIS A 78 42.42 -25.72 -11.83
N LYS A 79 43.65 -25.68 -12.35
CA LYS A 79 44.30 -26.88 -12.92
C LYS A 79 44.87 -27.72 -11.77
N LEU A 80 44.92 -29.05 -11.96
CA LEU A 80 45.65 -30.14 -11.26
C LEU A 80 44.65 -31.31 -11.10
N HIS A 81 44.77 -32.50 -11.69
CA HIS A 81 45.85 -33.26 -12.34
C HIS A 81 45.39 -33.82 -13.68
#